data_AF-A0A969P114-F1
#
_entry.id   AF-A0A969P114-F1
#
_cell.length_a   1.000
_cell.length_b   1.000
_cell.length_c   1.000
_cell.angle_alpha   90.00
_cell.angle_beta   90.00
_cell.angle_gamma   90.00
#
_symmetry.space_group_name_H-M   'P 1'
#
loop_
_entity.id
_entity.type
_entity.pdbx_description
1 polymer ?
#
loop_
_entity_poly.entity_id
_entity_poly.type
_entity_poly.pdbx_seq_one_letter_code
_entity_poly.pdbx_strand_id
1 'polypeptide(L)'
;MIPRLPLQPDEIRLLPGAADDLGAMPNAFFDAVILNGVAQYFPTIDYVLRVLEGMLQTVKPGGCIMIGDVRHFGLHRAFHTSVQLFQADAAMSCEQLDQLITNRVVQEKELLLDPRFFALLPSLYPQIERVEIRLKRGQYHNEMMRFRYNVLLHIREPQQTHVPAPLPLFEWHDWQHKGFTLESLRAYITAHQAPALAFSRIPNARVLADVKAQEWLTKPYAVATVGALRPMVAALTESIGVDPWHLWQLGEELGYDVTISWSAEALECIDAVFIQRNSAEPTLGRWGAGALGRFNVGQNIRHYANNPFQTTVIQDVPATLRAYLETRLPAYMIPATFVLIDTFPLTPNGKIDRQALPAPEWRSVQTTATVLPRTPIETTLAAIWCDLLTLQTVGVHDRFFELGGHSLLATRVISRIRDTFGVEIPLRQMFEDATIAGLAAWIEAVQHTEGHSRSHTPEPGSEREEGEI
;
A
#
# COMPACT_ATOMS: atom_id res chain seq x y z
N MET A 1 20.84 9.95 28.73
CA MET A 1 20.85 11.39 28.36
C MET A 1 21.31 11.46 26.92
N ILE A 2 20.44 11.81 25.98
CA ILE A 2 20.86 12.02 24.57
C ILE A 2 21.69 13.32 24.58
N PRO A 3 22.96 13.31 24.14
CA PRO A 3 23.71 14.55 24.03
C PRO A 3 22.96 15.47 23.07
N ARG A 4 22.45 16.60 23.57
CA ARG A 4 21.93 17.65 22.70
C ARG A 4 23.14 18.26 21.98
N LEU A 5 23.05 18.40 20.67
CA LEU A 5 24.02 19.21 19.93
C LEU A 5 24.03 20.60 20.57
N PRO A 6 25.20 21.11 21.00
CA PRO A 6 25.31 22.39 21.69
C PRO A 6 25.24 23.54 20.67
N LEU A 7 24.13 23.63 19.93
CA LEU A 7 23.92 24.69 18.94
C LEU A 7 23.43 25.95 19.63
N GLN A 8 24.08 27.08 19.35
CA GLN A 8 23.58 28.39 19.75
C GLN A 8 22.47 28.84 18.79
N PRO A 9 21.49 29.64 19.23
CA PRO A 9 20.41 30.12 18.36
C PRO A 9 20.90 30.79 17.07
N ASP A 10 22.03 31.49 17.16
CA ASP A 10 22.70 32.23 16.10
C ASP A 10 23.25 31.30 14.98
N GLU A 11 23.44 30.03 15.30
CA GLU A 11 23.94 28.99 14.40
C GLU A 11 22.80 28.26 13.66
N ILE A 12 21.54 28.61 13.95
CA ILE A 12 20.35 27.96 13.40
C ILE A 12 19.58 28.95 12.52
N ARG A 13 19.44 28.60 11.24
CA ARG A 13 18.55 29.32 10.32
C ARG A 13 17.34 28.46 9.99
N LEU A 14 16.14 28.99 10.24
CA LEU A 14 14.88 28.36 9.86
C LEU A 14 14.36 28.99 8.57
N LEU A 15 14.02 28.14 7.60
CA LEU A 15 13.46 28.55 6.31
C LEU A 15 12.16 27.78 6.10
N PRO A 16 11.00 28.46 5.98
CA PRO A 16 9.75 27.78 5.65
C PRO A 16 9.75 27.40 4.16
N GLY A 17 9.32 26.18 3.85
CA GLY A 17 9.25 25.69 2.48
C GLY A 17 8.77 24.26 2.41
N ALA A 18 8.33 23.84 1.22
CA ALA A 18 8.09 22.44 0.94
C ALA A 18 9.43 21.70 0.76
N ALA A 19 9.47 20.39 1.02
CA ALA A 19 10.70 19.62 0.95
C ALA A 19 11.30 19.53 -0.48
N ASP A 20 10.48 19.72 -1.52
CA ASP A 20 10.90 19.75 -2.92
C ASP A 20 11.26 21.16 -3.42
N ASP A 21 11.07 22.19 -2.60
CA ASP A 21 11.44 23.57 -2.89
C ASP A 21 12.78 23.93 -2.24
N LEU A 22 13.86 23.37 -2.80
CA LEU A 22 15.23 23.63 -2.37
C LEU A 22 15.95 24.65 -3.24
N GLY A 23 15.27 25.30 -4.20
CA GLY A 23 15.91 26.21 -5.16
C GLY A 23 16.50 27.48 -4.54
N ALA A 24 16.02 27.90 -3.37
CA ALA A 24 16.57 29.02 -2.62
C ALA A 24 17.82 28.68 -1.78
N MET A 25 18.15 27.38 -1.65
CA MET A 25 19.32 26.93 -0.91
C MET A 25 20.61 27.10 -1.72
N PRO A 26 21.75 27.36 -1.06
CA PRO A 26 23.01 27.48 -1.77
C PRO A 26 23.43 26.14 -2.38
N ASN A 27 23.87 26.18 -3.64
CA ASN A 27 24.38 25.01 -4.36
C ASN A 27 25.74 24.57 -3.79
N ALA A 28 25.93 23.26 -3.67
CA ALA A 28 27.18 22.62 -3.27
C ALA A 28 27.83 23.23 -2.00
N PHE A 29 27.00 23.55 -1.00
CA PHE A 29 27.42 24.28 0.19
C PHE A 29 27.52 23.37 1.42
N PHE A 30 26.51 22.51 1.63
CA PHE A 30 26.42 21.71 2.84
C PHE A 30 27.30 20.46 2.74
N ASP A 31 28.00 20.13 3.83
CA ASP A 31 28.73 18.87 3.97
C ASP A 31 27.81 17.69 4.29
N ALA A 32 26.69 17.95 4.96
CA ALA A 32 25.65 16.97 5.24
C ALA A 32 24.24 17.55 5.01
N VAL A 33 23.35 16.77 4.39
CA VAL A 33 21.92 17.08 4.27
C VAL A 33 21.10 15.95 4.87
N ILE A 34 20.15 16.27 5.75
CA ILE A 34 19.41 15.28 6.54
C ILE A 34 17.91 15.37 6.26
N LEU A 35 17.32 14.25 5.87
CA LEU A 35 15.87 14.03 5.77
C LEU A 35 15.48 12.91 6.74
N ASN A 36 15.15 13.24 7.99
CA ASN A 36 14.90 12.26 9.04
C ASN A 36 13.44 12.27 9.50
N GLY A 37 12.73 11.14 9.34
CA GLY A 37 11.34 11.00 9.79
C GLY A 37 10.31 11.81 8.99
N VAL A 38 10.66 12.21 7.76
CA VAL A 38 9.81 13.05 6.90
C VAL A 38 9.35 12.30 5.64
N ALA A 39 10.17 11.40 5.09
CA ALA A 39 9.90 10.73 3.82
C ALA A 39 8.55 9.97 3.81
N GLN A 40 8.10 9.47 4.96
CA GLN A 40 6.82 8.77 5.11
C GLN A 40 5.59 9.63 4.79
N TYR A 41 5.72 10.96 4.80
CA TYR A 41 4.62 11.89 4.48
C TYR A 41 4.60 12.30 3.01
N PHE A 42 5.55 11.84 2.20
CA PHE A 42 5.60 12.17 0.79
C PHE A 42 4.54 11.40 0.01
N PRO A 43 3.95 12.01 -1.03
CA PRO A 43 2.81 11.41 -1.72
C PRO A 43 3.18 10.28 -2.66
N THR A 44 4.36 10.33 -3.26
CA THR A 44 4.78 9.36 -4.27
C THR A 44 6.29 9.21 -4.27
N ILE A 45 6.76 8.12 -4.87
CA ILE A 45 8.17 7.92 -5.17
C ILE A 45 8.75 9.02 -6.09
N ASP A 46 7.94 9.55 -7.02
CA ASP A 46 8.37 10.65 -7.89
C ASP A 46 8.61 11.94 -7.08
N TYR A 47 7.84 12.17 -6.01
CA TYR A 47 8.09 13.27 -5.08
C TYR A 47 9.42 13.08 -4.33
N VAL A 48 9.71 11.85 -3.86
CA VAL A 48 11.01 11.52 -3.22
C VAL A 48 12.17 11.85 -4.16
N LEU A 49 12.05 11.50 -5.45
CA LEU A 49 13.09 11.77 -6.45
C LEU A 49 13.33 13.28 -6.62
N ARG A 50 12.28 14.10 -6.70
CA ARG A 50 12.43 15.58 -6.78
C ARG A 50 13.12 16.17 -5.55
N VAL A 51 12.72 15.71 -4.35
CA VAL A 51 13.39 16.13 -3.09
C VAL A 51 14.86 15.75 -3.14
N LEU A 52 15.17 14.51 -3.54
CA LEU A 52 16.53 14.00 -3.64
C LEU A 52 17.36 14.81 -4.65
N GLU A 53 16.81 15.17 -5.81
CA GLU A 53 17.47 16.03 -6.80
C GLU A 53 17.87 17.39 -6.18
N GLY A 54 16.96 18.03 -5.44
CA GLY A 54 17.27 19.26 -4.72
C GLY A 54 18.35 19.06 -3.65
N MET A 55 18.26 17.99 -2.86
CA MET A 55 19.28 17.67 -1.85
C MET A 55 20.67 17.47 -2.49
N LEU A 56 20.72 16.77 -3.63
CA LEU A 56 21.93 16.52 -4.40
C LEU A 56 22.56 17.80 -4.98
N GLN A 57 21.76 18.82 -5.30
CA GLN A 57 22.29 20.12 -5.75
C GLN A 57 22.88 20.93 -4.59
N THR A 58 22.34 20.80 -3.38
CA THR A 58 22.75 21.58 -2.20
C THR A 58 23.95 21.00 -1.47
N VAL A 59 24.13 19.68 -1.51
CA VAL A 59 25.27 18.99 -0.88
C VAL A 59 26.54 19.18 -1.72
N LYS A 60 27.66 19.47 -1.06
CA LYS A 60 28.95 19.63 -1.73
C LYS A 60 29.53 18.26 -2.16
N PRO A 61 30.39 18.21 -3.18
CA PRO A 61 31.13 16.99 -3.50
C PRO A 61 31.96 16.49 -2.30
N GLY A 62 31.98 15.18 -2.07
CA GLY A 62 32.55 14.58 -0.86
C GLY A 62 31.65 14.66 0.39
N GLY A 63 30.50 15.33 0.31
CA GLY A 63 29.50 15.40 1.37
C GLY A 63 28.60 14.15 1.44
N CYS A 64 27.61 14.19 2.32
CA CYS A 64 26.66 13.10 2.52
C CYS A 64 25.20 13.55 2.60
N ILE A 65 24.30 12.67 2.18
CA ILE A 65 22.86 12.81 2.39
C ILE A 65 22.40 11.68 3.31
N MET A 66 21.75 11.99 4.43
CA MET A 66 21.13 11.00 5.31
C MET A 66 19.62 11.02 5.15
N ILE A 67 19.03 9.89 4.79
CA ILE A 67 17.59 9.68 4.80
C ILE A 67 17.28 8.73 5.96
N GLY A 68 16.80 9.31 7.05
CA GLY A 68 16.55 8.61 8.30
C GLY A 68 15.11 8.18 8.44
N ASP A 69 14.93 7.08 9.15
CA ASP A 69 13.64 6.58 9.58
C ASP A 69 12.68 6.13 8.46
N VAL A 70 13.25 5.49 7.45
CA VAL A 70 12.51 4.98 6.31
C VAL A 70 11.76 3.71 6.69
N ARG A 71 10.45 3.66 6.42
CA ARG A 71 9.63 2.45 6.60
C ARG A 71 9.89 1.45 5.47
N HIS A 72 10.16 0.19 5.83
CA HIS A 72 10.56 -0.84 4.88
C HIS A 72 9.37 -1.41 4.10
N PHE A 73 9.28 -1.12 2.79
CA PHE A 73 8.15 -1.54 1.95
C PHE A 73 7.97 -3.06 1.90
N GLY A 74 9.05 -3.84 1.70
CA GLY A 74 8.97 -5.30 1.71
C GLY A 74 8.46 -5.93 3.02
N LEU A 75 8.49 -5.19 4.14
CA LEU A 75 8.01 -5.67 5.44
C LEU A 75 6.64 -5.08 5.81
N HIS A 76 5.98 -4.38 4.88
CA HIS A 76 4.71 -3.71 5.13
C HIS A 76 3.63 -4.66 5.66
N ARG A 77 3.42 -5.80 4.97
CA ARG A 77 2.45 -6.80 5.41
C ARG A 77 2.89 -7.45 6.73
N ALA A 78 4.18 -7.75 6.92
CA ALA A 78 4.69 -8.33 8.16
C ALA A 78 4.46 -7.41 9.36
N PHE A 79 4.62 -6.09 9.19
CA PHE A 79 4.28 -5.10 10.21
C PHE A 79 2.81 -5.19 10.62
N HIS A 80 1.88 -5.19 9.65
CA HIS A 80 0.46 -5.33 9.95
C HIS A 80 0.14 -6.71 10.55
N THR A 81 0.76 -7.78 10.09
CA THR A 81 0.65 -9.11 10.72
C THR A 81 1.02 -9.04 12.20
N SER A 82 2.13 -8.39 12.54
CA SER A 82 2.58 -8.22 13.93
C SER A 82 1.51 -7.53 14.79
N VAL A 83 0.99 -6.40 14.33
CA VAL A 83 0.00 -5.60 15.07
C VAL A 83 -1.32 -6.34 15.20
N GLN A 84 -1.83 -6.89 14.10
CA GLN A 84 -3.16 -7.53 14.09
C GLN A 84 -3.14 -8.86 14.82
N LEU A 85 -2.06 -9.63 14.73
CA LEU A 85 -1.91 -10.86 15.50
C LEU A 85 -1.87 -10.58 17.02
N PHE A 86 -1.25 -9.48 17.43
CA PHE A 86 -1.24 -9.06 18.83
C PHE A 86 -2.62 -8.62 19.32
N GLN A 87 -3.38 -7.87 18.49
CA GLN A 87 -4.68 -7.29 18.86
C GLN A 87 -5.86 -8.27 18.74
N ALA A 88 -5.80 -9.24 17.83
CA ALA A 88 -6.93 -10.12 17.53
C ALA A 88 -7.35 -11.02 18.71
N ASP A 89 -8.61 -11.42 18.73
CA ASP A 89 -9.09 -12.43 19.67
C ASP A 89 -8.52 -13.81 19.33
N ALA A 90 -8.23 -14.65 20.34
CA ALA A 90 -7.66 -15.97 20.13
C ALA A 90 -8.58 -16.92 19.34
N ALA A 91 -9.90 -16.71 19.41
CA ALA A 91 -10.91 -17.47 18.68
C ALA A 91 -11.09 -17.00 17.22
N MET A 92 -10.55 -15.84 16.85
CA MET A 92 -10.60 -15.35 15.46
C MET A 92 -9.92 -16.36 14.53
N SER A 93 -10.53 -16.62 13.38
CA SER A 93 -9.92 -17.48 12.36
C SER A 93 -8.74 -16.79 11.69
N CYS A 94 -7.75 -17.57 11.24
CA CYS A 94 -6.62 -17.04 10.49
C CYS A 94 -7.05 -16.40 9.15
N GLU A 95 -8.13 -16.88 8.53
CA GLU A 95 -8.69 -16.28 7.32
C GLU A 95 -9.23 -14.86 7.58
N GLN A 96 -10.01 -14.68 8.66
CA GLN A 96 -10.50 -13.36 9.07
C GLN A 96 -9.33 -12.41 9.42
N LEU A 97 -8.30 -12.92 10.10
CA LEU A 97 -7.10 -12.16 10.40
C LEU A 97 -6.38 -11.72 9.11
N ASP A 98 -6.23 -12.61 8.14
CA ASP A 98 -5.55 -12.32 6.87
C ASP A 98 -6.30 -11.27 6.04
N GLN A 99 -7.63 -11.35 6.00
CA GLN A 99 -8.49 -10.32 5.38
C GLN A 99 -8.31 -8.97 6.06
N LEU A 100 -8.27 -8.95 7.39
CA LEU A 100 -8.09 -7.72 8.16
C LEU A 100 -6.70 -7.10 7.94
N ILE A 101 -5.64 -7.91 7.88
CA ILE A 101 -4.28 -7.48 7.53
C ILE A 101 -4.26 -6.89 6.11
N THR A 102 -4.87 -7.57 5.15
CA THR A 102 -4.93 -7.12 3.75
C THR A 102 -5.63 -5.77 3.63
N ASN A 103 -6.74 -5.57 4.34
CA ASN A 103 -7.44 -4.28 4.39
C ASN A 103 -6.55 -3.17 4.97
N ARG A 104 -5.77 -3.46 6.02
CA ARG A 104 -4.84 -2.49 6.61
C ARG A 104 -3.70 -2.09 5.67
N VAL A 105 -3.12 -3.07 4.97
CA VAL A 105 -2.08 -2.86 3.96
C VAL A 105 -2.57 -1.92 2.84
N VAL A 106 -3.81 -2.09 2.36
CA VAL A 106 -4.38 -1.24 1.31
C VAL A 106 -4.68 0.18 1.80
N GLN A 107 -5.00 0.35 3.08
CA GLN A 107 -5.34 1.64 3.68
C GLN A 107 -4.12 2.43 4.17
N GLU A 108 -2.90 1.96 3.89
CA GLU A 108 -1.67 2.62 4.30
C GLU A 108 -1.53 4.00 3.65
N LYS A 109 -1.41 5.03 4.49
CA LYS A 109 -1.37 6.45 4.10
C LYS A 109 0.03 7.03 4.13
N GLU A 110 1.00 6.27 4.63
CA GLU A 110 2.38 6.67 4.64
C GLU A 110 3.15 6.02 3.51
N LEU A 111 4.18 6.70 3.03
CA LEU A 111 5.11 6.16 2.04
C LEU A 111 6.10 5.21 2.71
N LEU A 112 6.19 4.01 2.14
CA LEU A 112 7.20 3.00 2.45
C LEU A 112 8.11 2.86 1.23
N LEU A 113 9.41 2.71 1.49
CA LEU A 113 10.42 2.52 0.47
C LEU A 113 11.13 1.20 0.70
N ASP A 114 11.39 0.48 -0.39
CA ASP A 114 12.19 -0.73 -0.36
C ASP A 114 13.69 -0.36 -0.41
N PRO A 115 14.58 -1.05 0.31
CA PRO A 115 16.04 -0.82 0.19
C PRO A 115 16.55 -0.82 -1.25
N ARG A 116 15.93 -1.60 -2.15
CA ARG A 116 16.23 -1.65 -3.59
C ARG A 116 16.03 -0.33 -4.32
N PHE A 117 15.12 0.53 -3.85
CA PHE A 117 14.98 1.90 -4.36
C PHE A 117 16.30 2.66 -4.27
N PHE A 118 16.93 2.61 -3.09
CA PHE A 118 18.17 3.32 -2.83
C PHE A 118 19.36 2.69 -3.56
N ALA A 119 19.38 1.36 -3.67
CA ALA A 119 20.40 0.64 -4.42
C ALA A 119 20.43 1.01 -5.92
N LEU A 120 19.31 1.48 -6.48
CA LEU A 120 19.23 1.97 -7.87
C LEU A 120 19.78 3.39 -8.07
N LEU A 121 19.86 4.19 -7.01
CA LEU A 121 20.18 5.63 -7.13
C LEU A 121 21.54 5.91 -7.78
N PRO A 122 22.63 5.15 -7.54
CA PRO A 122 23.90 5.37 -8.23
C PRO A 122 23.82 5.24 -9.75
N SER A 123 22.92 4.38 -10.26
CA SER A 123 22.70 4.22 -11.70
C SER A 123 21.92 5.38 -12.30
N LEU A 124 21.04 6.02 -11.52
CA LEU A 124 20.24 7.17 -11.94
C LEU A 124 21.00 8.50 -11.76
N TYR A 125 21.81 8.59 -10.72
CA TYR A 125 22.56 9.78 -10.32
C TYR A 125 24.05 9.41 -10.14
N PRO A 126 24.87 9.47 -11.20
CA PRO A 126 26.28 9.03 -11.18
C PRO A 126 27.19 9.76 -10.17
N GLN A 127 26.73 10.91 -9.66
CA GLN A 127 27.39 11.65 -8.58
C GLN A 127 27.27 10.99 -7.20
N ILE A 128 26.30 10.08 -7.02
CA ILE A 128 26.24 9.22 -5.84
C ILE A 128 27.29 8.14 -6.05
N GLU A 129 28.35 8.19 -5.24
CA GLU A 129 29.42 7.20 -5.27
C GLU A 129 28.98 5.90 -4.59
N ARG A 130 28.25 6.02 -3.49
CA ARG A 130 27.97 4.90 -2.60
C ARG A 130 26.68 5.12 -1.82
N VAL A 131 25.98 4.02 -1.58
CA VAL A 131 24.75 3.96 -0.77
C VAL A 131 24.98 3.00 0.38
N GLU A 132 24.61 3.42 1.57
CA GLU A 132 24.64 2.58 2.75
C GLU A 132 23.22 2.42 3.30
N ILE A 133 22.76 1.18 3.42
CA ILE A 133 21.50 0.84 4.08
C ILE A 133 21.84 0.28 5.45
N ARG A 134 21.36 0.94 6.51
CA ARG A 134 21.70 0.61 7.90
C ARG A 134 20.47 0.31 8.73
N LEU A 135 20.48 -0.81 9.42
CA LEU A 135 19.49 -1.07 10.48
C LEU A 135 19.65 -0.07 11.62
N LYS A 136 18.54 0.17 12.34
CA LYS A 136 18.59 0.97 13.57
C LYS A 136 19.29 0.20 14.68
N ARG A 137 20.23 0.87 15.35
CA ARG A 137 21.01 0.31 16.46
C ARG A 137 20.31 0.54 17.80
N GLY A 138 20.21 -0.51 18.61
CA GLY A 138 19.55 -0.48 19.93
C GLY A 138 18.93 -1.82 20.31
N GLN A 139 18.60 -2.00 21.59
CA GLN A 139 18.07 -3.24 22.19
C GLN A 139 16.53 -3.31 22.22
N TYR A 140 15.86 -2.17 21.99
CA TYR A 140 14.41 -2.09 22.14
C TYR A 140 13.69 -2.76 20.97
N HIS A 141 12.61 -3.48 21.31
CA HIS A 141 11.77 -4.20 20.36
C HIS A 141 10.47 -3.43 20.10
N ASN A 142 10.55 -2.34 19.34
CA ASN A 142 9.40 -1.54 18.92
C ASN A 142 9.36 -1.41 17.39
N GLU A 143 8.28 -0.85 16.85
CA GLU A 143 8.07 -0.68 15.40
C GLU A 143 9.25 0.04 14.73
N MET A 144 9.67 1.15 15.32
CA MET A 144 10.82 1.97 14.92
C MET A 144 12.12 1.18 14.74
N MET A 145 12.39 0.20 15.61
CA MET A 145 13.63 -0.59 15.59
C MET A 145 13.56 -1.83 14.69
N ARG A 146 12.35 -2.29 14.40
CA ARG A 146 12.08 -3.55 13.70
C ARG A 146 11.81 -3.33 12.21
N PHE A 147 11.02 -2.31 11.85
CA PHE A 147 10.49 -2.15 10.49
C PHE A 147 11.01 -0.91 9.77
N ARG A 148 11.96 -0.19 10.37
CA ARG A 148 12.56 1.02 9.78
C ARG A 148 14.07 0.94 9.69
N TYR A 149 14.63 1.73 8.79
CA TYR A 149 16.06 1.79 8.52
C TYR A 149 16.51 3.19 8.13
N ASN A 150 17.82 3.38 8.11
CA ASN A 150 18.45 4.62 7.68
C ASN A 150 19.24 4.37 6.39
N VAL A 151 19.34 5.40 5.57
CA VAL A 151 20.12 5.41 4.34
C VAL A 151 21.12 6.54 4.38
N LEU A 152 22.37 6.27 4.02
CA LEU A 152 23.37 7.29 3.77
C LEU A 152 23.81 7.23 2.30
N LEU A 153 23.78 8.37 1.62
CA LEU A 153 24.26 8.54 0.26
C LEU A 153 25.56 9.35 0.33
N HIS A 154 26.64 8.82 -0.24
CA HIS A 154 27.93 9.48 -0.28
C HIS A 154 28.16 10.08 -1.66
N ILE A 155 28.50 11.36 -1.69
CA ILE A 155 28.64 12.13 -2.92
C ILE A 155 30.09 12.09 -3.38
N ARG A 156 30.30 11.73 -4.64
CA ARG A 156 31.62 11.59 -5.25
C ARG A 156 32.42 12.88 -5.15
N GLU A 157 33.70 12.77 -4.82
CA GLU A 157 34.65 13.89 -4.82
C GLU A 157 35.42 13.92 -6.17
N PRO A 158 35.33 15.01 -6.98
CA PRO A 158 35.92 15.09 -8.31
C PRO A 158 37.45 14.97 -8.37
N GLN A 159 38.15 15.25 -7.25
CA GLN A 159 39.61 15.29 -7.19
C GLN A 159 40.28 13.97 -6.78
N GLN A 160 39.51 12.92 -6.44
CA GLN A 160 40.06 11.60 -6.21
C GLN A 160 40.20 10.87 -7.57
N THR A 161 41.35 11.04 -8.23
CA THR A 161 41.77 10.28 -9.43
C THR A 161 42.05 8.79 -9.14
N HIS A 162 41.86 8.35 -7.90
CA HIS A 162 41.77 6.92 -7.63
C HIS A 162 40.45 6.44 -8.23
N VAL A 163 40.56 5.62 -9.28
CA VAL A 163 39.54 4.62 -9.60
C VAL A 163 39.03 4.08 -8.26
N PRO A 164 37.73 4.16 -7.94
CA PRO A 164 37.23 3.64 -6.67
C PRO A 164 37.79 2.23 -6.56
N ALA A 165 38.62 2.00 -5.54
CA ALA A 165 39.23 0.69 -5.35
C ALA A 165 38.07 -0.31 -5.41
N PRO A 166 38.18 -1.38 -6.23
CA PRO A 166 37.10 -2.35 -6.33
C PRO A 166 36.69 -2.74 -4.92
N LEU A 167 35.37 -2.89 -4.70
CA LEU A 167 34.85 -3.36 -3.41
C LEU A 167 35.76 -4.49 -2.93
N PRO A 168 36.23 -4.46 -1.67
CA PRO A 168 36.98 -5.57 -1.13
C PRO A 168 36.19 -6.84 -1.46
N LEU A 169 36.84 -7.81 -2.11
CA LEU A 169 36.18 -9.09 -2.37
C LEU A 169 36.03 -9.77 -1.00
N PHE A 170 34.88 -9.57 -0.37
CA PHE A 170 34.55 -10.27 0.85
C PHE A 170 34.29 -11.73 0.50
N GLU A 171 34.95 -12.64 1.20
CA GLU A 171 34.48 -14.02 1.22
C GLU A 171 33.18 -14.05 2.01
N TRP A 172 32.08 -14.34 1.31
CA TRP A 172 30.76 -14.38 1.92
C TRP A 172 30.48 -15.77 2.49
N HIS A 173 30.15 -15.78 3.77
CA HIS A 173 29.74 -16.98 4.46
C HIS A 173 28.23 -16.98 4.64
N ASP A 174 27.60 -17.99 4.06
CA ASP A 174 26.18 -18.20 4.22
C ASP A 174 25.86 -18.72 5.62
N TRP A 175 25.17 -17.91 6.42
CA TRP A 175 24.87 -18.21 7.83
C TRP A 175 24.11 -19.52 8.00
N GLN A 176 23.04 -19.68 7.22
CA GLN A 176 22.11 -20.81 7.36
C GLN A 176 22.72 -22.08 6.78
N HIS A 177 23.38 -22.00 5.62
CA HIS A 177 24.01 -23.17 5.00
C HIS A 177 25.17 -23.72 5.83
N LYS A 178 25.99 -22.83 6.43
CA LYS A 178 27.09 -23.23 7.30
C LYS A 178 26.67 -23.54 8.74
N GLY A 179 25.40 -23.35 9.09
CA GLY A 179 24.88 -23.65 10.43
C GLY A 179 25.48 -22.77 11.54
N PHE A 180 25.74 -21.49 11.25
CA PHE A 180 26.29 -20.58 12.24
C PHE A 180 25.30 -20.31 13.38
N THR A 181 25.87 -20.15 14.58
CA THR A 181 25.22 -19.61 15.78
C THR A 181 26.08 -18.43 16.26
N LEU A 182 25.57 -17.62 17.20
CA LEU A 182 26.40 -16.55 17.79
C LEU A 182 27.67 -17.11 18.46
N GLU A 183 27.59 -18.31 19.05
CA GLU A 183 28.72 -18.98 19.68
C GLU A 183 29.74 -19.45 18.63
N SER A 184 29.30 -20.15 17.58
CA SER A 184 30.21 -20.62 16.53
C SER A 184 30.77 -19.47 15.69
N LEU A 185 30.03 -18.38 15.52
CA LEU A 185 30.53 -17.13 14.93
C LEU A 185 31.69 -16.56 15.75
N ARG A 186 31.55 -16.44 17.08
CA ARG A 186 32.62 -15.95 17.96
C ARG A 186 33.88 -16.78 17.80
N ALA A 187 33.75 -18.11 17.85
CA ALA A 187 34.87 -19.02 17.66
C ALA A 187 35.51 -18.84 16.27
N TYR A 188 34.69 -18.69 15.22
CA TYR A 188 35.15 -18.49 13.86
C TYR A 188 35.96 -17.20 13.69
N ILE A 189 35.42 -16.05 14.11
CA ILE A 189 36.12 -14.75 14.03
C ILE A 189 37.43 -14.78 14.83
N THR A 190 37.40 -15.39 16.02
CA THR A 190 38.58 -15.49 16.89
C THR A 190 39.69 -16.35 16.27
N ALA A 191 39.33 -17.44 15.59
CA ALA A 191 40.29 -18.35 14.97
C ALA A 191 40.91 -17.79 13.69
N HIS A 192 40.13 -17.07 12.88
CA HIS A 192 40.59 -16.59 11.56
C HIS A 192 41.30 -15.23 11.63
N GLN A 193 40.87 -14.33 12.53
CA GLN A 193 41.41 -12.97 12.68
C GLN A 193 41.58 -12.20 11.35
N ALA A 194 40.69 -12.46 10.39
CA ALA A 194 40.75 -11.84 9.07
C ALA A 194 40.44 -10.34 9.15
N PRO A 195 41.05 -9.49 8.30
CA PRO A 195 40.81 -8.05 8.32
C PRO A 195 39.35 -7.69 8.02
N ALA A 196 38.64 -8.56 7.30
CA ALA A 196 37.20 -8.48 7.14
C ALA A 196 36.55 -9.86 6.97
N LEU A 197 35.32 -9.99 7.46
CA LEU A 197 34.49 -11.19 7.36
C LEU A 197 33.05 -10.79 7.05
N ALA A 198 32.41 -11.46 6.10
CA ALA A 198 31.05 -11.14 5.68
C ALA A 198 30.13 -12.36 5.80
N PHE A 199 28.93 -12.13 6.34
CA PHE A 199 27.94 -13.15 6.61
C PHE A 199 26.60 -12.75 6.01
N SER A 200 26.01 -13.63 5.20
CA SER A 200 24.69 -13.40 4.59
C SER A 200 23.62 -14.32 5.17
N ARG A 201 22.36 -13.93 4.96
CA ARG A 201 21.17 -14.71 5.35
C ARG A 201 21.07 -15.00 6.85
N ILE A 202 21.50 -14.07 7.70
CA ILE A 202 21.38 -14.20 9.15
C ILE A 202 19.90 -13.98 9.53
N PRO A 203 19.22 -14.94 10.19
CA PRO A 203 17.82 -14.76 10.59
C PRO A 203 17.68 -13.60 11.57
N ASN A 204 16.90 -12.58 11.23
CA ASN A 204 16.75 -11.38 12.04
C ASN A 204 15.65 -11.56 13.09
N ALA A 205 16.04 -11.73 14.36
CA ALA A 205 15.09 -11.93 15.47
C ALA A 205 14.02 -10.83 15.56
N ARG A 206 14.29 -9.63 15.05
CA ARG A 206 13.38 -8.48 15.11
C ARG A 206 12.13 -8.63 14.25
N VAL A 207 12.20 -9.38 13.16
CA VAL A 207 11.12 -9.47 12.15
C VAL A 207 10.83 -10.88 11.67
N LEU A 208 11.73 -11.85 11.95
CA LEU A 208 11.62 -13.23 11.50
C LEU A 208 10.24 -13.82 11.76
N ALA A 209 9.78 -13.71 13.01
CA ALA A 209 8.53 -14.29 13.43
C ALA A 209 7.32 -13.69 12.71
N ASP A 210 7.33 -12.37 12.45
CA ASP A 210 6.24 -11.69 11.75
C ASP A 210 6.21 -12.02 10.25
N VAL A 211 7.39 -12.12 9.62
CA VAL A 211 7.51 -12.53 8.22
C VAL A 211 7.02 -13.98 8.04
N LYS A 212 7.39 -14.89 8.95
CA LYS A 212 6.90 -16.28 8.90
C LYS A 212 5.42 -16.40 9.23
N ALA A 213 4.91 -15.61 10.18
CA ALA A 213 3.47 -15.54 10.45
C ALA A 213 2.69 -15.12 9.20
N GLN A 214 3.17 -14.10 8.48
CA GLN A 214 2.60 -13.69 7.20
C GLN A 214 2.59 -14.85 6.19
N GLU A 215 3.71 -15.56 6.02
CA GLU A 215 3.78 -16.69 5.08
C GLU A 215 2.78 -17.80 5.43
N TRP A 216 2.62 -18.11 6.72
CA TRP A 216 1.67 -19.13 7.17
C TRP A 216 0.23 -18.74 6.93
N LEU A 217 -0.13 -17.47 7.15
CA LEU A 217 -1.50 -16.98 6.90
C LEU A 217 -1.90 -17.09 5.42
N THR A 218 -0.94 -16.95 4.50
CA THR A 218 -1.22 -17.09 3.05
C THR A 218 -1.36 -18.56 2.58
N LYS A 219 -1.10 -19.55 3.43
CA LYS A 219 -1.15 -20.97 3.08
C LYS A 219 -2.47 -21.60 3.56
N PRO A 220 -3.27 -22.23 2.68
CA PRO A 220 -4.67 -22.60 2.95
C PRO A 220 -4.93 -23.64 4.06
N TYR A 221 -3.90 -24.16 4.74
CA TYR A 221 -4.06 -25.23 5.75
C TYR A 221 -3.08 -25.13 6.93
N ALA A 222 -2.37 -24.01 7.11
CA ALA A 222 -1.29 -23.95 8.09
C ALA A 222 -1.80 -23.93 9.53
N VAL A 223 -2.77 -23.04 9.83
CA VAL A 223 -3.26 -22.81 11.20
C VAL A 223 -4.70 -22.29 11.15
N ALA A 224 -5.60 -22.84 11.96
CA ALA A 224 -7.02 -22.49 11.93
C ALA A 224 -7.35 -21.17 12.65
N THR A 225 -6.74 -20.92 13.80
CA THR A 225 -7.08 -19.78 14.68
C THR A 225 -5.86 -19.00 15.13
N VAL A 226 -6.09 -17.73 15.49
CA VAL A 226 -5.08 -16.84 16.09
C VAL A 226 -4.45 -17.45 17.34
N GLY A 227 -5.26 -18.10 18.19
CA GLY A 227 -4.78 -18.77 19.40
C GLY A 227 -3.78 -19.89 19.13
N ALA A 228 -3.93 -20.62 18.01
CA ALA A 228 -2.99 -21.66 17.61
C ALA A 228 -1.74 -21.08 16.92
N LEU A 229 -1.85 -19.92 16.27
CA LEU A 229 -0.75 -19.28 15.56
C LEU A 229 0.27 -18.63 16.50
N ARG A 230 -0.19 -17.98 17.57
CA ARG A 230 0.67 -17.23 18.52
C ARG A 230 1.82 -18.07 19.12
N PRO A 231 1.60 -19.29 19.63
CA PRO A 231 2.70 -20.12 20.16
C PRO A 231 3.75 -20.47 19.10
N MET A 232 3.35 -20.69 17.85
CA MET A 232 4.29 -20.98 16.76
C MET A 232 5.20 -19.78 16.46
N VAL A 233 4.64 -18.57 16.48
CA VAL A 233 5.38 -17.31 16.29
C VAL A 233 6.35 -17.07 17.45
N ALA A 234 5.92 -17.32 18.69
CA ALA A 234 6.78 -17.21 19.86
C ALA A 234 7.98 -18.18 19.80
N ALA A 235 7.74 -19.45 19.47
CA ALA A 235 8.78 -20.49 19.39
C ALA A 235 9.86 -20.21 18.31
N LEU A 236 9.50 -19.57 17.20
CA LEU A 236 10.47 -19.18 16.17
C LEU A 236 11.48 -18.12 16.67
N THR A 237 11.00 -17.16 17.45
CA THR A 237 11.82 -16.05 17.94
C THR A 237 12.94 -16.56 18.85
N GLU A 238 12.63 -17.56 19.68
CA GLU A 238 13.56 -18.11 20.68
C GLU A 238 14.56 -19.12 20.09
N SER A 239 14.25 -19.75 18.96
CA SER A 239 15.02 -20.89 18.45
C SER A 239 16.15 -20.52 17.50
N ILE A 240 15.89 -19.65 16.52
CA ILE A 240 16.85 -19.40 15.42
C ILE A 240 17.13 -17.92 15.14
N GLY A 241 16.39 -17.00 15.77
CA GLY A 241 16.54 -15.57 15.56
C GLY A 241 17.83 -15.03 16.18
N VAL A 242 18.57 -14.22 15.43
CA VAL A 242 19.71 -13.45 15.92
C VAL A 242 19.31 -11.98 16.03
N ASP A 243 19.37 -11.40 17.24
CA ASP A 243 19.22 -9.95 17.38
C ASP A 243 20.47 -9.25 16.82
N PRO A 244 20.32 -8.30 15.88
CA PRO A 244 21.41 -7.43 15.42
C PRO A 244 22.25 -6.81 16.54
N TRP A 245 21.65 -6.55 17.71
CA TRP A 245 22.35 -6.05 18.89
C TRP A 245 23.53 -6.93 19.29
N HIS A 246 23.34 -8.26 19.31
CA HIS A 246 24.40 -9.19 19.72
C HIS A 246 25.56 -9.24 18.73
N LEU A 247 25.30 -8.96 17.45
CA LEU A 247 26.36 -8.88 16.43
C LEU A 247 27.23 -7.63 16.64
N TRP A 248 26.62 -6.46 16.88
CA TRP A 248 27.38 -5.25 17.22
C TRP A 248 28.19 -5.43 18.50
N GLN A 249 27.60 -6.02 19.54
CA GLN A 249 28.29 -6.28 20.80
C GLN A 249 29.47 -7.23 20.59
N LEU A 250 29.28 -8.31 19.83
CA LEU A 250 30.36 -9.25 19.53
C LEU A 250 31.52 -8.58 18.79
N GLY A 251 31.23 -7.70 17.82
CA GLY A 251 32.27 -6.94 17.14
C GLY A 251 33.03 -6.01 18.09
N GLU A 252 32.33 -5.30 18.96
CA GLU A 252 32.96 -4.45 19.97
C GLU A 252 33.91 -5.23 20.88
N GLU A 253 33.48 -6.41 21.34
CA GLU A 253 34.28 -7.31 22.19
C GLU A 253 35.52 -7.85 21.46
N LEU A 254 35.43 -8.12 20.15
CA LEU A 254 36.49 -8.72 19.35
C LEU A 254 37.35 -7.69 18.59
N GLY A 255 37.09 -6.38 18.72
CA GLY A 255 37.84 -5.32 18.04
C GLY A 255 37.46 -5.08 16.58
N TYR A 256 36.22 -5.39 16.20
CA TYR A 256 35.65 -5.17 14.87
C TYR A 256 34.56 -4.09 14.89
N ASP A 257 34.52 -3.28 13.83
CA ASP A 257 33.35 -2.50 13.47
C ASP A 257 32.40 -3.36 12.65
N VAL A 258 31.13 -3.39 13.07
CA VAL A 258 30.12 -4.25 12.46
C VAL A 258 29.10 -3.39 11.75
N THR A 259 28.94 -3.65 10.46
CA THR A 259 27.90 -3.06 9.64
C THR A 259 26.83 -4.10 9.35
N ILE A 260 25.56 -3.71 9.51
CA ILE A 260 24.41 -4.60 9.31
C ILE A 260 23.41 -3.91 8.38
N SER A 261 23.01 -4.62 7.33
CA SER A 261 21.98 -4.21 6.36
C SER A 261 20.90 -5.28 6.28
N TRP A 262 19.75 -4.91 5.72
CA TRP A 262 18.75 -5.86 5.24
C TRP A 262 19.37 -6.78 4.19
N SER A 263 19.01 -8.06 4.23
CA SER A 263 19.49 -9.04 3.26
C SER A 263 18.82 -8.81 1.90
N ALA A 264 19.58 -9.00 0.83
CA ALA A 264 19.03 -8.96 -0.53
C ALA A 264 18.30 -10.25 -0.92
N GLU A 265 18.51 -11.33 -0.17
CA GLU A 265 18.05 -12.67 -0.53
C GLU A 265 16.73 -13.07 0.16
N ALA A 266 16.48 -12.58 1.37
CA ALA A 266 15.31 -12.93 2.16
C ALA A 266 14.88 -11.79 3.10
N LEU A 267 13.58 -11.53 3.20
CA LEU A 267 13.00 -10.40 3.96
C LEU A 267 13.19 -10.55 5.47
N GLU A 268 13.18 -11.78 5.97
CA GLU A 268 13.41 -12.12 7.36
C GLU A 268 14.88 -12.09 7.79
N CYS A 269 15.80 -11.82 6.84
CA CYS A 269 17.23 -11.91 7.07
C CYS A 269 17.93 -10.54 7.04
N ILE A 270 19.10 -10.52 7.68
CA ILE A 270 20.08 -9.44 7.61
C ILE A 270 21.41 -10.01 7.12
N ASP A 271 22.24 -9.13 6.59
CA ASP A 271 23.61 -9.41 6.24
C ASP A 271 24.53 -8.54 7.11
N ALA A 272 25.65 -9.10 7.54
CA ALA A 272 26.59 -8.42 8.43
C ALA A 272 28.03 -8.52 7.91
N VAL A 273 28.76 -7.41 8.01
CA VAL A 273 30.19 -7.34 7.69
C VAL A 273 30.94 -6.87 8.92
N PHE A 274 31.94 -7.65 9.33
CA PHE A 274 32.86 -7.35 10.42
C PHE A 274 34.17 -6.84 9.80
N ILE A 275 34.61 -5.64 10.18
CA ILE A 275 35.87 -5.04 9.74
C ILE A 275 36.74 -4.75 10.95
N GLN A 276 37.99 -5.19 10.94
CA GLN A 276 38.90 -4.96 12.06
C GLN A 276 39.24 -3.47 12.19
N ARG A 277 39.06 -2.88 13.38
CA ARG A 277 39.19 -1.40 13.62
C ARG A 277 40.53 -0.79 13.25
N ASN A 278 41.60 -1.57 13.35
CA ASN A 278 42.97 -1.14 13.06
C ASN A 278 43.53 -1.85 11.83
N SER A 279 42.67 -2.26 10.89
CA SER A 279 43.12 -2.86 9.64
C SER A 279 44.07 -1.89 8.91
N ALA A 280 45.19 -2.42 8.42
CA ALA A 280 46.16 -1.66 7.63
C ALA A 280 45.62 -1.30 6.22
N GLU A 281 44.42 -1.77 5.86
CA GLU A 281 43.77 -1.49 4.59
C GLU A 281 42.82 -0.29 4.69
N PRO A 282 43.21 0.89 4.18
CA PRO A 282 42.42 2.12 4.26
C PRO A 282 41.10 2.08 3.47
N THR A 283 40.94 1.11 2.55
CA THR A 283 39.73 0.91 1.75
C THR A 283 38.64 0.21 2.57
N LEU A 284 38.98 -0.76 3.42
CA LEU A 284 38.00 -1.56 4.18
C LEU A 284 37.08 -0.70 5.05
N GLY A 285 37.64 0.28 5.77
CA GLY A 285 36.86 1.22 6.59
C GLY A 285 35.97 2.18 5.78
N ARG A 286 36.30 2.44 4.51
CA ARG A 286 35.46 3.23 3.59
C ARG A 286 34.32 2.43 2.98
N TRP A 287 34.34 1.10 2.95
CA TRP A 287 33.37 0.29 2.21
C TRP A 287 32.42 -0.54 3.05
N GLY A 288 32.56 -0.55 4.39
CA GLY A 288 31.84 -1.47 5.28
C GLY A 288 30.35 -1.68 5.01
N ALA A 289 29.63 -0.62 4.64
CA ALA A 289 28.22 -0.68 4.26
C ALA A 289 27.93 -0.61 2.75
N GLY A 290 28.86 -0.13 1.93
CA GLY A 290 28.69 -0.06 0.47
C GLY A 290 28.81 -1.42 -0.22
N ALA A 291 29.36 -2.41 0.47
CA ALA A 291 29.39 -3.81 0.05
C ALA A 291 28.10 -4.58 0.39
N LEU A 292 27.24 -3.98 1.22
CA LEU A 292 25.97 -4.52 1.63
C LEU A 292 24.87 -3.96 0.72
N GLY A 293 24.06 -4.86 0.18
CA GLY A 293 23.07 -4.51 -0.84
C GLY A 293 23.37 -5.12 -2.20
N ARG A 294 23.60 -6.43 -2.22
CA ARG A 294 23.57 -7.29 -3.42
C ARG A 294 22.15 -7.45 -3.96
N PHE A 295 21.43 -6.34 -3.99
CA PHE A 295 20.06 -6.27 -4.43
C PHE A 295 20.01 -6.50 -5.93
N ASN A 296 19.25 -7.51 -6.36
CA ASN A 296 18.85 -7.59 -7.74
C ASN A 296 17.80 -6.50 -8.00
N VAL A 297 18.21 -5.47 -8.72
CA VAL A 297 17.38 -4.32 -9.04
C VAL A 297 16.84 -4.45 -10.46
N GLY A 298 15.52 -4.42 -10.58
CA GLY A 298 14.83 -4.30 -11.86
C GLY A 298 14.91 -2.88 -12.39
N GLN A 299 14.42 -2.67 -13.62
CA GLN A 299 14.50 -1.36 -14.26
C GLN A 299 13.42 -0.37 -13.82
N ASN A 300 12.30 -0.85 -13.25
CA ASN A 300 11.20 0.03 -12.88
C ASN A 300 11.28 0.42 -11.39
N ILE A 301 11.75 1.64 -11.14
CA ILE A 301 11.91 2.19 -9.79
C ILE A 301 10.59 2.25 -9.01
N ARG A 302 9.44 2.39 -9.70
CA ARG A 302 8.12 2.54 -9.08
C ARG A 302 7.64 1.29 -8.34
N HIS A 303 8.24 0.12 -8.59
CA HIS A 303 7.91 -1.11 -7.85
C HIS A 303 8.51 -1.15 -6.44
N TYR A 304 9.33 -0.17 -6.07
CA TYR A 304 10.03 -0.13 -4.79
C TYR A 304 9.38 0.78 -3.76
N ALA A 305 8.11 1.14 -3.95
CA ALA A 305 7.32 1.89 -2.99
C ALA A 305 5.85 1.48 -3.05
N ASN A 306 5.11 1.69 -1.96
CA ASN A 306 3.65 1.76 -2.05
C ASN A 306 3.23 3.11 -2.65
N ASN A 307 1.94 3.27 -2.93
CA ASN A 307 1.35 4.55 -3.31
C ASN A 307 0.35 4.97 -2.22
N PRO A 308 0.73 5.88 -1.31
CA PRO A 308 -0.16 6.36 -0.23
C PRO A 308 -1.50 6.93 -0.70
N PHE A 309 -1.50 7.51 -1.90
CA PHE A 309 -2.67 8.12 -2.49
C PHE A 309 -3.40 7.18 -3.44
N GLN A 310 -2.95 5.93 -3.61
CA GLN A 310 -3.64 4.98 -4.49
C GLN A 310 -5.09 4.83 -4.05
N THR A 311 -5.38 4.68 -2.76
CA THR A 311 -6.76 4.46 -2.30
C THR A 311 -7.65 5.70 -2.46
N THR A 312 -7.15 6.90 -2.16
CA THR A 312 -7.91 8.16 -2.35
C THR A 312 -8.12 8.47 -3.83
N VAL A 313 -7.09 8.29 -4.66
CA VAL A 313 -7.18 8.52 -6.11
C VAL A 313 -8.01 7.42 -6.78
N ILE A 314 -7.84 6.13 -6.42
CA ILE A 314 -8.63 5.02 -6.97
C ILE A 314 -10.12 5.16 -6.61
N GLN A 315 -10.46 5.64 -5.41
CA GLN A 315 -11.86 5.80 -5.01
C GLN A 315 -12.55 6.94 -5.76
N ASP A 316 -11.86 8.06 -5.98
CA ASP A 316 -12.45 9.24 -6.61
C ASP A 316 -12.30 9.28 -8.15
N VAL A 317 -11.33 8.56 -8.72
CA VAL A 317 -11.07 8.55 -10.18
C VAL A 317 -12.27 8.04 -10.99
N PRO A 318 -12.94 6.92 -10.66
CA PRO A 318 -14.13 6.48 -11.38
C PRO A 318 -15.24 7.54 -11.41
N ALA A 319 -15.50 8.17 -10.26
CA ALA A 319 -16.55 9.19 -10.15
C ALA A 319 -16.18 10.47 -10.91
N THR A 320 -14.92 10.92 -10.76
CA THR A 320 -14.39 12.10 -11.46
C THR A 320 -14.35 11.89 -12.97
N LEU A 321 -13.91 10.71 -13.42
CA LEU A 321 -13.85 10.35 -14.84
C LEU A 321 -15.25 10.25 -15.43
N ARG A 322 -16.22 9.68 -14.70
CA ARG A 322 -17.62 9.66 -15.11
C ARG A 322 -18.16 11.07 -15.29
N ALA A 323 -18.05 11.92 -14.26
CA ALA A 323 -18.50 13.31 -14.32
C ALA A 323 -17.86 14.07 -15.50
N TYR A 324 -16.57 13.85 -15.75
CA TYR A 324 -15.89 14.43 -16.90
C TYR A 324 -16.44 13.92 -18.24
N LEU A 325 -16.70 12.62 -18.38
CA LEU A 325 -17.26 12.02 -19.60
C LEU A 325 -18.71 12.44 -19.85
N GLU A 326 -19.51 12.62 -18.81
CA GLU A 326 -20.89 13.14 -18.89
C GLU A 326 -20.96 14.52 -19.56
N THR A 327 -19.91 15.35 -19.40
CA THR A 327 -19.83 16.65 -20.09
C THR A 327 -19.50 16.56 -21.59
N ARG A 328 -19.10 15.39 -22.10
CA ARG A 328 -18.54 15.22 -23.46
C ARG A 328 -19.18 14.13 -24.30
N LEU A 329 -19.81 13.14 -23.66
CA LEU A 329 -20.36 11.96 -24.32
C LEU A 329 -21.84 11.78 -23.98
N PRO A 330 -22.67 11.31 -24.93
CA PRO A 330 -24.01 10.84 -24.63
C PRO A 330 -23.99 9.70 -23.60
N ALA A 331 -25.04 9.60 -22.76
CA ALA A 331 -25.11 8.64 -21.66
C ALA A 331 -24.83 7.18 -22.06
N TYR A 332 -25.24 6.75 -23.25
CA TYR A 332 -25.03 5.38 -23.73
C TYR A 332 -23.58 5.05 -24.12
N MET A 333 -22.70 6.06 -24.26
CA MET A 333 -21.28 5.88 -24.53
C MET A 333 -20.43 5.87 -23.25
N ILE A 334 -21.03 6.15 -22.09
CA ILE A 334 -20.34 6.22 -20.81
C ILE A 334 -20.29 4.81 -20.20
N PRO A 335 -19.10 4.27 -19.88
CA PRO A 335 -18.98 2.95 -19.29
C PRO A 335 -19.77 2.81 -17.97
N ALA A 336 -20.45 1.67 -17.79
CA ALA A 336 -21.17 1.37 -16.56
C ALA A 336 -20.22 1.22 -15.36
N THR A 337 -19.00 0.75 -15.58
CA THR A 337 -18.00 0.54 -14.52
C THR A 337 -16.60 0.89 -15.04
N PHE A 338 -15.76 1.44 -14.17
CA PHE A 338 -14.34 1.65 -14.42
C PHE A 338 -13.55 0.72 -13.50
N VAL A 339 -12.70 -0.12 -14.09
CA VAL A 339 -11.81 -1.03 -13.36
C VAL A 339 -10.39 -0.51 -13.48
N LEU A 340 -9.78 -0.15 -12.35
CA LEU A 340 -8.38 0.27 -12.33
C LEU A 340 -7.47 -0.96 -12.29
N ILE A 341 -6.45 -0.95 -13.14
CA ILE A 341 -5.41 -1.97 -13.21
C ILE A 341 -4.05 -1.28 -13.18
N ASP A 342 -3.05 -1.90 -12.55
CA ASP A 342 -1.70 -1.32 -12.46
C ASP A 342 -0.97 -1.39 -13.80
N THR A 343 -1.18 -2.47 -14.57
CA THR A 343 -0.62 -2.68 -15.90
C THR A 343 -1.59 -3.43 -16.80
N PHE A 344 -1.52 -3.19 -18.11
CA PHE A 344 -2.31 -3.96 -19.07
C PHE A 344 -1.74 -5.38 -19.20
N PRO A 345 -2.54 -6.44 -19.03
CA PRO A 345 -2.11 -7.79 -19.33
C PRO A 345 -1.80 -7.89 -20.83
N LEU A 346 -0.66 -8.49 -21.17
CA LEU A 346 -0.19 -8.63 -22.55
C LEU A 346 -0.11 -10.12 -22.93
N THR A 347 -0.51 -10.43 -24.15
CA THR A 347 -0.23 -11.69 -24.84
C THR A 347 1.26 -11.85 -25.10
N PRO A 348 1.77 -13.07 -25.39
CA PRO A 348 3.18 -13.29 -25.74
C PRO A 348 3.70 -12.44 -26.92
N ASN A 349 2.80 -11.98 -27.79
CA ASN A 349 3.11 -11.11 -28.93
C ASN A 349 3.01 -9.61 -28.59
N GLY A 350 2.88 -9.24 -27.32
CA GLY A 350 2.84 -7.85 -26.84
C GLY A 350 1.50 -7.11 -27.06
N LYS A 351 0.45 -7.78 -27.53
CA LYS A 351 -0.91 -7.20 -27.63
C LYS A 351 -1.65 -7.32 -26.31
N ILE A 352 -2.59 -6.42 -26.00
CA ILE A 352 -3.44 -6.51 -24.79
C ILE A 352 -4.22 -7.83 -24.79
N ASP A 353 -4.06 -8.62 -23.74
CA ASP A 353 -4.84 -9.82 -23.47
C ASP A 353 -6.15 -9.43 -22.77
N ARG A 354 -7.22 -9.33 -23.56
CA ARG A 354 -8.54 -8.95 -23.04
C ARG A 354 -9.17 -10.01 -22.14
N GLN A 355 -8.77 -11.28 -22.26
CA GLN A 355 -9.34 -12.35 -21.44
C GLN A 355 -8.74 -12.36 -20.03
N ALA A 356 -7.52 -11.84 -19.90
CA ALA A 356 -6.84 -11.68 -18.62
C ALA A 356 -7.21 -10.36 -17.89
N LEU A 357 -8.07 -9.52 -18.47
CA LEU A 357 -8.56 -8.32 -17.77
C LEU A 357 -9.44 -8.73 -16.58
N PRO A 358 -9.24 -8.13 -15.40
CA PRO A 358 -10.09 -8.41 -14.24
C PRO A 358 -11.54 -8.05 -14.56
N ALA A 359 -12.45 -8.95 -14.19
CA ALA A 359 -13.87 -8.66 -14.27
C ALA A 359 -14.21 -7.49 -13.34
N PRO A 360 -15.18 -6.62 -13.70
CA PRO A 360 -15.71 -5.65 -12.76
C PRO A 360 -16.26 -6.39 -11.55
N GLU A 361 -15.68 -6.17 -10.37
CA GLU A 361 -16.29 -6.67 -9.15
C GLU A 361 -17.55 -5.83 -8.90
N TRP A 362 -18.74 -6.38 -9.22
CA TRP A 362 -20.01 -5.89 -8.69
C TRP A 362 -20.14 -6.27 -7.20
N ARG A 363 -19.08 -6.05 -6.42
CA ARG A 363 -19.17 -6.17 -4.97
C ARG A 363 -19.88 -4.93 -4.49
N SER A 364 -21.10 -5.17 -4.02
CA SER A 364 -21.88 -4.31 -3.14
C SER A 364 -21.01 -3.26 -2.45
N VAL A 365 -21.07 -2.04 -2.97
CA VAL A 365 -20.84 -0.88 -2.14
C VAL A 365 -21.99 -0.91 -1.13
N GLN A 366 -21.83 -1.67 -0.05
CA GLN A 366 -22.56 -1.42 1.20
C GLN A 366 -22.00 -0.12 1.76
N THR A 367 -22.24 0.99 1.06
CA THR A 367 -22.20 2.31 1.67
C THR A 367 -23.34 2.33 2.66
N THR A 368 -22.95 2.32 3.93
CA THR A 368 -23.61 2.98 5.06
C THR A 368 -24.90 3.73 4.68
N ALA A 369 -26.01 3.26 5.28
CA ALA A 369 -27.39 3.77 5.19
C ALA A 369 -28.20 3.37 3.93
N THR A 370 -28.28 2.08 3.61
CA THR A 370 -29.32 1.58 2.69
C THR A 370 -30.70 1.78 3.32
N VAL A 371 -31.48 2.74 2.81
CA VAL A 371 -32.89 2.91 3.19
C VAL A 371 -33.66 1.75 2.55
N LEU A 372 -34.20 0.87 3.40
CA LEU A 372 -35.03 -0.25 2.97
C LEU A 372 -36.40 0.23 2.46
N PRO A 373 -37.09 -0.57 1.62
CA PRO A 373 -38.45 -0.31 1.20
C PRO A 373 -39.39 0.01 2.37
N ARG A 374 -40.13 1.11 2.27
CA ARG A 374 -41.01 1.67 3.31
C ARG A 374 -42.48 1.51 2.95
N THR A 375 -42.82 1.54 1.67
CA THR A 375 -44.21 1.41 1.17
C THR A 375 -44.44 0.04 0.52
N PRO A 376 -45.69 -0.45 0.46
CA PRO A 376 -46.01 -1.70 -0.23
C PRO A 376 -45.56 -1.71 -1.70
N ILE A 377 -45.67 -0.58 -2.40
CA ILE A 377 -45.21 -0.43 -3.79
C ILE A 377 -43.68 -0.56 -3.86
N GLU A 378 -42.95 0.13 -2.98
CA GLU A 378 -41.49 0.00 -2.89
C GLU A 378 -41.07 -1.46 -2.58
N THR A 379 -41.78 -2.16 -1.69
CA THR A 379 -41.47 -3.56 -1.33
C THR A 379 -41.64 -4.50 -2.53
N THR A 380 -42.73 -4.38 -3.26
CA THR A 380 -43.00 -5.21 -4.44
C THR A 380 -42.03 -4.90 -5.58
N LEU A 381 -41.67 -3.64 -5.80
CA LEU A 381 -40.64 -3.26 -6.77
C LEU A 381 -39.26 -3.81 -6.40
N ALA A 382 -38.88 -3.74 -5.12
CA ALA A 382 -37.63 -4.33 -4.63
C ALA A 382 -37.57 -5.84 -4.88
N ALA A 383 -38.66 -6.56 -4.62
CA ALA A 383 -38.74 -8.00 -4.90
C ALA A 383 -38.57 -8.31 -6.39
N ILE A 384 -39.24 -7.56 -7.28
CA ILE A 384 -39.09 -7.70 -8.74
C ILE A 384 -37.63 -7.51 -9.16
N TRP A 385 -36.93 -6.54 -8.56
CA TRP A 385 -35.53 -6.26 -8.87
C TRP A 385 -34.58 -7.32 -8.32
N CYS A 386 -34.76 -7.76 -7.07
CA CYS A 386 -33.99 -8.85 -6.48
C CYS A 386 -34.07 -10.12 -7.35
N ASP A 387 -35.27 -10.48 -7.82
CA ASP A 387 -35.48 -11.64 -8.68
C ASP A 387 -34.77 -11.52 -10.04
N LEU A 388 -34.82 -10.34 -10.66
CA LEU A 388 -34.31 -10.13 -12.01
C LEU A 388 -32.79 -9.87 -12.05
N LEU A 389 -32.25 -9.25 -10.99
CA LEU A 389 -30.83 -8.94 -10.84
C LEU A 389 -30.09 -9.99 -10.00
N THR A 390 -30.78 -11.02 -9.50
CA THR A 390 -30.23 -12.08 -8.63
C THR A 390 -29.55 -11.52 -7.38
N LEU A 391 -30.17 -10.53 -6.74
CA LEU A 391 -29.67 -9.85 -5.55
C LEU A 391 -30.45 -10.28 -4.30
N GLN A 392 -29.79 -10.29 -3.14
CA GLN A 392 -30.45 -10.59 -1.86
C GLN A 392 -31.29 -9.43 -1.34
N THR A 393 -30.81 -8.19 -1.52
CA THR A 393 -31.50 -6.96 -1.08
C THR A 393 -31.17 -5.81 -2.02
N VAL A 394 -32.09 -4.85 -2.14
CA VAL A 394 -31.92 -3.61 -2.91
C VAL A 394 -32.46 -2.45 -2.07
N GLY A 395 -31.71 -1.34 -2.01
CA GLY A 395 -32.11 -0.09 -1.38
C GLY A 395 -33.02 0.76 -2.26
N VAL A 396 -33.87 1.60 -1.65
CA VAL A 396 -34.87 2.36 -2.42
C VAL A 396 -34.27 3.43 -3.35
N HIS A 397 -33.03 3.83 -3.10
CA HIS A 397 -32.29 4.81 -3.88
C HIS A 397 -31.21 4.18 -4.78
N ASP A 398 -31.11 2.85 -4.80
CA ASP A 398 -30.15 2.17 -5.67
C ASP A 398 -30.60 2.33 -7.13
N ARG A 399 -29.62 2.55 -8.01
CA ARG A 399 -29.88 2.74 -9.45
C ARG A 399 -29.84 1.41 -10.19
N PHE A 400 -30.90 1.14 -10.95
CA PHE A 400 -31.09 -0.13 -11.67
C PHE A 400 -29.87 -0.55 -12.50
N PHE A 401 -29.27 0.36 -13.26
CA PHE A 401 -28.13 0.05 -14.13
C PHE A 401 -26.80 -0.08 -13.37
N GLU A 402 -26.68 0.57 -12.21
CA GLU A 402 -25.50 0.42 -11.34
C GLU A 402 -25.50 -0.96 -10.67
N LEU A 403 -26.68 -1.55 -10.45
CA LEU A 403 -26.88 -2.90 -9.94
C LEU A 403 -26.77 -4.01 -11.00
N GLY A 404 -26.27 -3.71 -12.20
CA GLY A 404 -26.13 -4.70 -13.29
C GLY A 404 -27.36 -4.83 -14.18
N GLY A 405 -28.35 -3.94 -14.04
CA GLY A 405 -29.47 -3.84 -14.97
C GLY A 405 -29.02 -3.45 -16.38
N HIS A 406 -29.74 -3.93 -17.39
CA HIS A 406 -29.54 -3.58 -18.80
C HIS A 406 -30.88 -3.54 -19.54
N SER A 407 -30.92 -3.07 -20.79
CA SER A 407 -32.17 -2.78 -21.52
C SER A 407 -33.15 -3.96 -21.60
N LEU A 408 -32.64 -5.20 -21.74
CA LEU A 408 -33.48 -6.40 -21.73
C LEU A 408 -34.09 -6.68 -20.34
N LEU A 409 -33.34 -6.49 -19.26
CA LEU A 409 -33.87 -6.59 -17.90
C LEU A 409 -34.85 -5.44 -17.61
N ALA A 410 -34.56 -4.22 -18.07
CA ALA A 410 -35.46 -3.08 -17.94
C ALA A 410 -36.82 -3.35 -18.63
N THR A 411 -36.81 -3.97 -19.80
CA THR A 411 -38.03 -4.39 -20.50
C THR A 411 -38.82 -5.43 -19.70
N ARG A 412 -38.13 -6.38 -19.06
CA ARG A 412 -38.77 -7.38 -18.17
C ARG A 412 -39.34 -6.75 -16.90
N VAL A 413 -38.64 -5.78 -16.31
CA VAL A 413 -39.14 -4.97 -15.19
C VAL A 413 -40.42 -4.25 -15.58
N ILE A 414 -40.44 -3.53 -16.70
CA ILE A 414 -41.64 -2.82 -17.19
C ILE A 414 -42.81 -3.79 -17.37
N SER A 415 -42.58 -4.97 -17.97
CA SER A 415 -43.64 -5.97 -18.13
C SER A 415 -44.18 -6.44 -16.77
N ARG A 416 -43.31 -6.78 -15.82
CA ARG A 416 -43.74 -7.23 -14.48
C ARG A 416 -44.47 -6.14 -13.71
N ILE A 417 -44.04 -4.88 -13.85
CA ILE A 417 -44.73 -3.73 -13.24
C ILE A 417 -46.12 -3.58 -13.82
N ARG A 418 -46.27 -3.64 -15.15
CA ARG A 418 -47.59 -3.61 -15.80
C ARG A 418 -48.47 -4.75 -15.31
N ASP A 419 -47.95 -5.97 -15.23
CA ASP A 419 -48.72 -7.14 -14.82
C ASP A 419 -49.09 -7.08 -13.32
N THR A 420 -48.26 -6.47 -12.48
CA THR A 420 -48.49 -6.38 -11.02
C THR A 420 -49.36 -5.19 -10.61
N PHE A 421 -49.16 -4.03 -11.24
CA PHE A 421 -49.78 -2.77 -10.83
C PHE A 421 -50.78 -2.21 -11.84
N GLY A 422 -50.88 -2.80 -13.04
CA GLY A 422 -51.75 -2.34 -14.11
C GLY A 422 -51.28 -1.08 -14.83
N VAL A 423 -50.05 -0.61 -14.58
CA VAL A 423 -49.55 0.67 -15.09
C VAL A 423 -48.44 0.49 -16.13
N GLU A 424 -48.47 1.25 -17.21
CA GLU A 424 -47.47 1.23 -18.28
C GLU A 424 -46.37 2.28 -18.07
N ILE A 425 -45.15 1.85 -17.72
CA ILE A 425 -44.01 2.77 -17.56
C ILE A 425 -43.35 3.04 -18.93
N PRO A 426 -43.25 4.31 -19.38
CA PRO A 426 -42.50 4.64 -20.58
C PRO A 426 -41.04 4.22 -20.44
N LEU A 427 -40.46 3.59 -21.47
CA LEU A 427 -39.07 3.13 -21.45
C LEU A 427 -38.09 4.27 -21.11
N ARG A 428 -38.37 5.50 -21.55
CA ARG A 428 -37.58 6.69 -21.21
C ARG A 428 -37.45 6.90 -19.69
N GLN A 429 -38.53 6.68 -18.93
CA GLN A 429 -38.55 6.82 -17.48
C GLN A 429 -37.57 5.85 -16.80
N MET A 430 -37.40 4.65 -17.38
CA MET A 430 -36.40 3.68 -16.91
C MET A 430 -34.96 4.10 -17.17
N PHE A 431 -34.69 5.10 -18.02
CA PHE A 431 -33.32 5.57 -18.31
C PHE A 431 -32.95 6.88 -17.61
N GLU A 432 -33.93 7.69 -17.21
CA GLU A 432 -33.69 9.01 -16.63
C GLU A 432 -33.49 8.94 -15.10
N ASP A 433 -34.23 8.11 -14.37
CA ASP A 433 -34.08 7.96 -12.91
C ASP A 433 -34.66 6.62 -12.39
N ALA A 434 -34.08 5.50 -12.83
CA ALA A 434 -34.52 4.18 -12.38
C ALA A 434 -34.00 3.87 -10.97
N THR A 435 -34.66 4.43 -9.96
CA THR A 435 -34.60 4.02 -8.56
C THR A 435 -35.96 3.45 -8.14
N ILE A 436 -36.00 2.63 -7.09
CA ILE A 436 -37.28 2.09 -6.57
C ILE A 436 -38.18 3.22 -6.09
N ALA A 437 -37.63 4.23 -5.40
CA ALA A 437 -38.38 5.39 -4.93
C ALA A 437 -38.97 6.21 -6.10
N GLY A 438 -38.19 6.44 -7.16
CA GLY A 438 -38.65 7.15 -8.35
C GLY A 438 -39.77 6.41 -9.10
N LEU A 439 -39.64 5.10 -9.25
CA LEU A 439 -40.67 4.26 -9.86
C LEU A 439 -41.93 4.16 -9.00
N ALA A 440 -41.79 4.05 -7.68
CA ALA A 440 -42.92 4.01 -6.76
C ALA A 440 -43.74 5.29 -6.82
N ALA A 441 -43.09 6.46 -6.76
CA ALA A 441 -43.75 7.76 -6.87
C ALA A 441 -44.50 7.92 -8.21
N TRP A 442 -43.92 7.41 -9.30
CA TRP A 442 -44.56 7.44 -10.62
C TRP A 442 -45.82 6.56 -10.67
N ILE A 443 -45.76 5.33 -10.13
CA ILE A 443 -46.91 4.42 -10.05
C ILE A 443 -48.02 5.04 -9.20
N GLU A 444 -47.68 5.61 -8.05
CA GLU A 444 -48.63 6.28 -7.16
C GLU A 444 -49.33 7.45 -7.87
N ALA A 445 -48.58 8.30 -8.58
CA ALA A 445 -49.15 9.43 -9.32
C ALA A 445 -50.15 9.01 -10.41
N VAL A 446 -49.86 7.92 -11.13
CA VAL A 446 -50.76 7.42 -12.19
C VAL A 446 -52.02 6.78 -11.58
N GLN A 447 -51.89 6.00 -10.51
CA GLN A 447 -53.03 5.40 -9.81
C GLN A 447 -53.94 6.46 -9.17
N HIS A 448 -53.39 7.55 -8.66
CA HIS A 448 -54.17 8.69 -8.13
C HIS A 448 -54.93 9.46 -9.22
N THR A 449 -54.42 9.50 -10.45
CA THR A 449 -55.04 10.18 -11.58
C THR A 449 -56.23 9.36 -12.15
N GLU A 450 -56.13 8.03 -12.17
CA GLU A 450 -57.22 7.15 -12.59
C GLU A 450 -58.35 7.03 -11.54
N GLY A 451 -58.01 7.16 -10.25
CA GLY A 451 -58.99 7.15 -9.15
C GLY A 451 -59.95 8.35 -9.13
N HIS A 452 -59.53 9.52 -9.64
CA HIS A 452 -60.36 10.73 -9.70
C HIS A 452 -61.31 10.78 -10.90
N SER A 453 -61.11 9.94 -11.93
CA SER A 453 -62.02 9.87 -13.09
C SER A 453 -63.22 8.93 -12.89
N ARG A 454 -63.27 8.15 -11.80
CA ARG A 454 -64.35 7.17 -11.54
C ARG A 454 -65.35 7.57 -10.46
N SER A 455 -65.28 8.79 -9.91
CA SER A 455 -66.18 9.29 -8.86
C SER A 455 -67.20 10.35 -9.30
N HIS A 456 -67.44 10.49 -10.60
CA HIS A 456 -68.55 11.33 -11.13
C HIS A 456 -69.63 10.47 -11.78
N THR A 457 -70.54 9.97 -10.96
CA THR A 457 -71.88 9.52 -11.38
C THR A 457 -72.86 10.61 -10.96
N PRO A 458 -73.63 11.25 -11.86
CA PRO A 458 -74.62 12.24 -11.45
C PRO A 458 -75.85 11.53 -10.86
N GLU A 459 -76.28 11.92 -9.66
CA GLU A 459 -77.60 11.57 -9.13
C GLU A 459 -78.72 12.24 -9.96
N PRO A 460 -79.90 11.60 -10.12
CA PRO A 460 -81.00 12.15 -10.88
C PRO A 460 -81.77 13.20 -10.05
N GLY A 461 -81.62 14.46 -10.43
CA GLY A 461 -82.44 15.56 -9.90
C GLY A 461 -83.79 15.63 -10.60
N SER A 462 -84.84 15.49 -9.80
CA SER A 462 -86.25 15.62 -10.14
C SER A 462 -86.66 17.02 -10.63
N GLU A 463 -87.55 17.00 -11.63
CA GLU A 463 -88.65 17.93 -11.90
C GLU A 463 -88.36 19.44 -11.95
N ARG A 464 -88.55 20.02 -13.14
CA ARG A 464 -89.31 21.27 -13.32
C ARG A 464 -89.92 21.34 -14.72
N GLU A 465 -91.23 21.15 -14.74
CA GLU A 465 -92.26 21.83 -15.54
C GLU A 465 -92.04 22.01 -17.05
N GLU A 466 -92.72 21.15 -17.80
CA GLU A 466 -93.28 21.43 -19.10
C GLU A 466 -94.27 22.60 -19.01
N GLY A 467 -94.11 23.59 -19.89
CA GLY A 467 -95.21 24.40 -20.38
C GLY A 467 -95.69 23.81 -21.69
N GLU A 468 -96.90 23.25 -21.68
CA GLU A 468 -97.65 22.82 -22.86
C GLU A 468 -97.87 23.97 -23.85
N ILE A 469 -97.68 23.67 -25.15
CA ILE A 469 -98.81 23.45 -26.06
C ILE A 469 -98.66 22.07 -26.67
#